data_AF-L2G6Y1-F1
#
_entry.id   AF-L2G6Y1-F1
#
_cell.length_a   1.000
_cell.length_b   1.000
_cell.length_c   1.000
_cell.angle_alpha   90.00
_cell.angle_beta   90.00
_cell.angle_gamma   90.00
#
_symmetry.space_group_name_H-M   'P 1'
#
loop_
_entity.id
_entity.type
_entity.pdbx_description
1 polymer ?
#
loop_
_entity_poly.entity_id
_entity_poly.type
_entity_poly.pdbx_seq_one_letter_code
_entity_poly.pdbx_strand_id
1 'polypeptide(L)'
;MSNKVHMLDYVAGNVRSLVNAIEKVGYEVEWVRKPEDVASADKLILPGVGHYSAPCLSQLSQAGFLPAVSAHIASGKPFMGICVGLQALFEGSLEDPAVPGLGVAKGRLDAFAPRASPSPTSAGTAQTPAAPPSTTSAPSPSTTTSTPT
;
A
#
# COMPACT_ATOMS: atom_id res chain seq x y z
N MET A 1 11.42 32.73 5.86
CA MET A 1 10.30 31.84 5.48
C MET A 1 9.99 30.94 6.65
N SER A 2 8.78 30.39 6.76
CA SER A 2 8.51 29.35 7.77
C SER A 2 9.26 28.07 7.40
N ASN A 3 10.11 27.60 8.31
CA ASN A 3 10.84 26.31 8.18
C ASN A 3 9.95 25.12 8.56
N LYS A 4 8.63 25.32 8.66
CA LYS A 4 7.68 24.26 8.99
C LYS A 4 7.15 23.55 7.74
N VAL A 5 6.92 22.26 7.90
CA VAL A 5 6.25 21.35 6.96
C VAL A 5 5.11 20.68 7.71
N HIS A 6 3.89 20.88 7.23
CA HIS A 6 2.72 20.26 7.81
C HIS A 6 2.58 18.84 7.23
N MET A 7 2.36 17.85 8.08
CA MET A 7 2.26 16.45 7.68
C MET A 7 1.03 15.81 8.30
N LEU A 8 0.23 15.11 7.49
CA LEU A 8 -0.96 14.43 8.01
C LEU A 8 -0.58 13.29 8.96
N ASP A 9 -1.12 13.34 10.18
CA ASP A 9 -1.03 12.29 11.20
C ASP A 9 -2.06 11.18 10.89
N TYR A 10 -1.96 10.60 9.70
CA TYR A 10 -2.80 9.48 9.29
C TYR A 10 -2.09 8.16 9.61
N VAL A 11 -2.71 7.33 10.45
CA VAL A 11 -2.07 6.16 11.07
C VAL A 11 -1.89 5.01 10.06
N ALA A 12 -0.76 5.03 9.36
CA ALA A 12 -0.20 3.87 8.69
C ALA A 12 1.34 3.94 8.65
N GLY A 13 2.01 2.98 9.31
CA GLY A 13 3.42 2.63 9.14
C GLY A 13 4.48 3.64 9.60
N ASN A 14 5.69 3.55 9.01
CA ASN A 14 6.92 4.16 9.55
C ASN A 14 7.10 5.64 9.15
N VAL A 15 6.34 6.52 9.80
CA VAL A 15 6.46 7.97 9.62
C VAL A 15 7.77 8.54 10.20
N ARG A 16 8.42 7.85 11.16
CA ARG A 16 9.64 8.30 11.85
C ARG A 16 10.82 8.52 10.90
N SER A 17 10.99 7.65 9.90
CA SER A 17 12.03 7.84 8.88
C SER A 17 11.82 9.10 8.02
N LEU A 18 10.56 9.48 7.77
CA LEU A 18 10.21 10.69 7.02
C LEU A 18 10.44 11.95 7.87
N VAL A 19 10.03 11.94 9.15
CA VAL A 19 10.33 13.02 10.11
C VAL A 19 11.83 13.28 10.18
N ASN A 20 12.64 12.24 10.42
CA ASN A 20 14.10 12.37 10.50
C ASN A 20 14.71 12.92 9.20
N ALA A 21 14.11 12.64 8.03
CA ALA A 21 14.57 13.16 6.75
C ALA A 21 14.25 14.65 6.60
N ILE A 22 13.06 15.09 7.02
CA ILE A 22 12.60 16.49 7.02
C ILE A 22 13.46 17.33 7.98
N GLU A 23 13.70 16.82 9.19
CA GLU A 23 14.60 17.44 10.19
C GLU A 23 16.03 17.58 9.64
N LYS A 24 16.55 16.55 8.96
CA LYS A 24 17.89 16.56 8.37
C LYS A 24 18.07 17.58 7.24
N VAL A 25 16.99 18.00 6.57
CA VAL A 25 17.03 19.10 5.57
C VAL A 25 16.71 20.48 6.19
N GLY A 26 16.62 20.59 7.52
CA GLY A 26 16.48 21.86 8.24
C GLY A 26 15.05 22.35 8.43
N TYR A 27 14.06 21.46 8.29
CA TYR A 27 12.64 21.76 8.47
C TYR A 27 12.07 21.08 9.72
N GLU A 28 11.07 21.72 10.34
CA GLU A 28 10.32 21.19 11.47
C GLU A 28 8.99 20.57 10.97
N VAL A 29 8.58 19.45 11.57
CA VAL A 29 7.31 18.77 11.26
C VAL A 29 6.21 19.26 12.18
N GLU A 30 5.13 19.80 11.60
CA GLU A 30 3.89 20.12 12.30
C GLU A 30 2.80 19.10 11.94
N TRP A 31 2.16 18.50 12.94
CA TRP A 31 1.22 17.39 12.73
C TRP A 31 -0.19 17.91 12.48
N VAL A 32 -0.71 17.64 11.29
CA VAL A 32 -2.09 17.91 10.91
C VAL A 32 -2.97 16.76 11.38
N ARG A 33 -3.86 17.04 12.33
CA ARG A 33 -4.77 16.06 12.95
C ARG A 33 -6.23 16.31 12.62
N LYS A 34 -6.54 17.48 12.10
CA LYS A 34 -7.88 17.87 11.65
C LYS A 34 -7.82 18.47 10.25
N PRO A 35 -8.91 18.40 9.46
CA PRO A 35 -9.01 19.11 8.19
C PRO A 35 -8.83 20.62 8.33
N GLU A 36 -9.18 21.17 9.51
CA GLU A 36 -8.99 22.59 9.88
C GLU A 36 -7.52 23.02 9.73
N ASP A 37 -6.58 22.21 10.25
CA ASP A 37 -5.15 22.53 10.31
C ASP A 37 -4.48 22.56 8.93
N VAL A 38 -5.14 21.97 7.90
CA VAL A 38 -4.67 21.99 6.51
C VAL A 38 -4.69 23.42 5.94
N ALA A 39 -5.66 24.25 6.34
CA ALA A 39 -5.78 25.61 5.81
C ALA A 39 -4.59 26.50 6.21
N SER A 40 -4.05 26.29 7.41
CA SER A 40 -2.85 26.96 7.95
C SER A 40 -1.53 26.44 7.38
N ALA A 41 -1.51 25.28 6.70
CA ALA A 41 -0.29 24.72 6.15
C ALA A 41 0.32 25.63 5.07
N ASP A 42 1.61 25.96 5.17
CA ASP A 42 2.39 26.56 4.08
C ASP A 42 2.85 25.49 3.06
N LYS A 43 3.15 24.29 3.55
CA LYS A 43 3.66 23.14 2.80
C LYS A 43 3.03 21.90 3.40
N LEU A 44 2.39 21.07 2.59
CA LEU A 44 1.65 19.90 3.07
C LEU A 44 2.25 18.62 2.52
N ILE A 45 2.56 17.67 3.41
CA ILE A 45 2.95 16.30 3.05
C ILE A 45 1.81 15.35 3.42
N LEU A 46 1.40 14.54 2.43
CA LEU A 46 0.50 13.42 2.64
C LEU A 46 1.31 12.11 2.59
N PRO A 47 1.76 11.59 3.75
CA PRO A 47 2.38 10.28 3.80
C PRO A 47 1.31 9.20 3.58
N GLY A 48 1.69 8.13 2.89
CA GLY A 48 0.84 6.95 2.77
C GLY A 48 1.71 5.71 2.55
N VAL A 49 1.41 4.63 3.27
CA VAL A 49 2.05 3.32 3.07
C VAL A 49 0.99 2.23 3.17
N GLY A 50 1.13 1.18 2.35
CA GLY A 50 0.14 0.12 2.22
C GLY A 50 -0.43 0.02 0.81
N HIS A 51 -1.63 -0.54 0.70
CA HIS A 51 -2.40 -0.69 -0.54
C HIS A 51 -3.30 0.53 -0.79
N TYR A 52 -3.80 0.72 -2.00
CA TYR A 52 -4.73 1.83 -2.31
C TYR A 52 -6.10 1.63 -1.64
N SER A 53 -6.56 0.37 -1.64
CA SER A 53 -7.76 -0.16 -0.98
C SER A 53 -7.62 -0.34 0.54
N ALA A 54 -6.41 -0.13 1.09
CA ALA A 54 -6.24 -0.05 2.52
C ALA A 54 -7.06 1.13 3.08
N PRO A 55 -7.43 1.13 4.38
CA PRO A 55 -8.29 2.17 4.98
C PRO A 55 -7.88 3.64 4.75
N CYS A 56 -6.69 3.93 4.21
CA CYS A 56 -6.15 5.26 3.94
C CYS A 56 -7.12 6.22 3.23
N LEU A 57 -7.45 6.03 1.95
CA LEU A 57 -8.34 6.99 1.26
C LEU A 57 -9.73 7.03 1.87
N SER A 58 -10.29 5.89 2.29
CA SER A 58 -11.63 5.82 2.86
C SER A 58 -11.73 6.58 4.19
N GLN A 59 -10.74 6.41 5.09
CA GLN A 59 -10.70 7.17 6.34
C GLN A 59 -10.36 8.65 6.11
N LEU A 60 -9.47 9.00 5.18
CA LEU A 60 -9.21 10.40 4.81
C LEU A 60 -10.46 11.09 4.23
N SER A 61 -11.29 10.34 3.47
CA SER A 61 -12.59 10.80 2.98
C SER A 61 -13.58 11.00 4.12
N GLN A 62 -13.77 9.98 4.97
CA GLN A 62 -14.70 10.02 6.11
C GLN A 62 -14.33 11.08 7.15
N ALA A 63 -13.04 11.31 7.38
CA ALA A 63 -12.53 12.35 8.27
C ALA A 63 -12.50 13.75 7.63
N GLY A 64 -12.95 13.91 6.38
CA GLY A 64 -13.07 15.22 5.71
C GLY A 64 -11.74 15.84 5.25
N PHE A 65 -10.66 15.06 5.15
CA PHE A 65 -9.37 15.57 4.66
C PHE A 65 -9.33 15.77 3.15
N LEU A 66 -10.04 14.96 2.34
CA LEU A 66 -9.98 15.09 0.87
C LEU A 66 -10.38 16.49 0.37
N PRO A 67 -11.48 17.13 0.84
CA PRO A 67 -11.81 18.50 0.46
C PRO A 67 -10.76 19.52 0.91
N ALA A 68 -10.21 19.37 2.12
CA ALA A 68 -9.21 20.30 2.67
C ALA A 68 -7.87 20.23 1.92
N VAL A 69 -7.39 19.02 1.60
CA VAL A 69 -6.20 18.80 0.78
C VAL A 69 -6.42 19.31 -0.65
N SER A 70 -7.60 19.08 -1.22
CA SER A 70 -7.96 19.61 -2.55
C SER A 70 -7.94 21.14 -2.58
N ALA A 71 -8.50 21.80 -1.56
CA ALA A 71 -8.45 23.26 -1.43
C ALA A 71 -7.00 23.79 -1.26
N HIS A 72 -6.15 23.10 -0.50
CA HIS A 72 -4.73 23.45 -0.36
C HIS A 72 -4.00 23.39 -1.71
N ILE A 73 -4.19 22.31 -2.47
CA ILE A 73 -3.61 22.16 -3.82
C ILE A 73 -4.15 23.23 -4.78
N ALA A 74 -5.47 23.48 -4.77
CA ALA A 74 -6.11 24.50 -5.60
C ALA A 74 -5.63 25.93 -5.28
N SER A 75 -5.19 26.19 -4.04
CA SER A 75 -4.60 27.47 -3.65
C SER A 75 -3.16 27.69 -4.16
N GLY A 76 -2.57 26.71 -4.86
CA GLY A 76 -1.20 26.78 -5.40
C GLY A 76 -0.09 26.60 -4.36
N LYS A 77 -0.45 26.26 -3.12
CA LYS A 77 0.51 25.97 -2.06
C LYS A 77 1.26 24.64 -2.31
N PRO A 78 2.54 24.52 -1.94
CA PRO A 78 3.29 23.27 -2.06
C PRO A 78 2.60 22.07 -1.40
N PHE A 79 2.48 20.99 -2.16
CA PHE A 79 1.95 19.70 -1.74
C PHE A 79 2.88 18.57 -2.19
N MET A 80 3.05 17.54 -1.35
CA MET A 80 3.80 16.32 -1.69
C MET A 80 3.06 15.08 -1.19
N GLY A 81 2.57 14.27 -2.11
CA GLY A 81 2.04 12.94 -1.81
C GLY A 81 3.14 11.88 -1.88
N ILE A 82 3.18 10.95 -0.93
CA ILE A 82 4.17 9.85 -0.90
C ILE A 82 3.44 8.51 -0.99
N CYS A 83 3.82 7.69 -1.98
CA CYS A 83 3.21 6.39 -2.29
C CYS A 83 1.68 6.49 -2.39
N VAL A 84 0.90 5.99 -1.41
CA VAL A 84 -0.58 6.09 -1.45
C VAL A 84 -1.04 7.56 -1.46
N GLY A 85 -0.29 8.48 -0.84
CA GLY A 85 -0.58 9.92 -0.91
C GLY A 85 -0.37 10.54 -2.29
N LEU A 86 0.51 9.97 -3.13
CA LEU A 86 0.62 10.35 -4.55
C LEU A 86 -0.53 9.74 -5.35
N GLN A 87 -0.84 8.47 -5.10
CA GLN A 87 -1.92 7.76 -5.75
C GLN A 87 -3.28 8.43 -5.50
N ALA A 88 -3.49 8.99 -4.30
CA ALA A 88 -4.69 9.76 -3.96
C ALA A 88 -4.96 10.95 -4.89
N LEU A 89 -3.95 11.49 -5.59
CA LEU A 89 -4.13 12.62 -6.52
C LEU A 89 -4.88 12.24 -7.81
N PHE A 90 -4.98 10.96 -8.15
CA PHE A 90 -5.68 10.48 -9.34
C PHE A 90 -7.21 10.47 -9.15
N GLU A 91 -7.98 10.11 -10.18
CA GLU A 91 -9.45 10.03 -10.10
C GLU A 91 -9.92 8.79 -9.30
N GLY A 92 -9.07 7.76 -9.19
CA GLY A 92 -9.35 6.53 -8.46
C GLY A 92 -8.33 5.42 -8.77
N SER A 93 -8.59 4.22 -8.26
CA SER A 93 -7.87 3.00 -8.63
C SER A 93 -8.84 1.94 -9.12
N LEU A 94 -8.32 0.94 -9.84
CA LEU A 94 -9.03 -0.31 -10.14
C LEU A 94 -8.94 -1.30 -8.95
N GLU A 95 -8.03 -1.06 -8.01
CA GLU A 95 -7.91 -1.82 -6.75
C GLU A 95 -9.13 -1.64 -5.83
N ASP A 96 -9.72 -0.44 -5.82
CA ASP A 96 -11.04 -0.17 -5.23
C ASP A 96 -11.79 0.84 -6.13
N PRO A 97 -12.69 0.36 -7.00
CA PRO A 97 -13.44 1.23 -7.92
C PRO A 97 -14.41 2.19 -7.23
N ALA A 98 -14.82 1.90 -5.99
CA ALA A 98 -15.85 2.62 -5.24
C ALA A 98 -15.30 3.84 -4.48
N VAL A 99 -13.99 3.89 -4.23
CA VAL A 99 -13.33 4.99 -3.54
C VAL A 99 -12.75 6.01 -4.55
N PRO A 100 -13.35 7.20 -4.71
CA PRO A 100 -12.80 8.24 -5.56
C PRO A 100 -11.53 8.84 -4.94
N GLY A 101 -10.55 9.18 -5.79
CA GLY A 101 -9.42 10.01 -5.39
C GLY A 101 -9.74 11.51 -5.44
N LEU A 102 -8.73 12.37 -5.28
CA LEU A 102 -8.88 13.83 -5.35
C LEU A 102 -9.12 14.35 -6.78
N GLY A 103 -8.80 13.57 -7.82
CA GLY A 103 -9.01 13.97 -9.22
C GLY A 103 -8.16 15.16 -9.70
N VAL A 104 -7.02 15.42 -9.04
CA VAL A 104 -6.05 16.46 -9.42
C VAL A 104 -5.31 16.05 -10.71
N ALA A 105 -4.99 14.75 -10.83
CA ALA A 105 -4.49 14.12 -12.04
C ALA A 105 -5.60 13.27 -12.67
N LYS A 106 -5.74 13.36 -14.00
CA LYS A 106 -6.71 12.54 -14.76
C LYS A 106 -6.23 11.10 -14.91
N GLY A 107 -7.17 10.17 -14.95
CA GLY A 107 -6.93 8.74 -15.07
C GLY A 107 -7.09 7.98 -13.76
N ARG A 108 -7.26 6.66 -13.89
CA ARG A 108 -7.29 5.70 -12.77
C ARG A 108 -6.01 4.86 -12.76
N LEU A 109 -5.62 4.44 -11.57
CA LEU A 109 -4.50 3.54 -11.35
C LEU A 109 -4.90 2.09 -11.64
N ASP A 110 -3.96 1.32 -12.20
CA ASP A 110 -4.11 -0.10 -12.50
C ASP A 110 -2.94 -0.89 -11.91
N ALA A 111 -3.12 -2.21 -11.77
CA ALA A 111 -2.03 -3.11 -11.46
C ALA A 111 -1.01 -3.15 -12.59
N PHE A 112 0.27 -3.30 -12.25
CA PHE A 112 1.28 -3.58 -13.27
C PHE A 112 0.96 -4.91 -13.95
N ALA A 113 1.00 -4.93 -15.29
CA ALA A 113 0.92 -6.16 -16.06
C ALA A 113 1.94 -7.18 -15.51
N PRO A 114 1.55 -8.46 -15.34
CA PRO A 114 2.44 -9.47 -14.78
C PRO A 114 3.72 -9.53 -15.60
N ARG A 115 4.88 -9.35 -14.94
CA ARG A 115 6.18 -9.39 -15.61
C ARG A 115 6.28 -10.72 -16.33
N ALA A 116 6.43 -10.69 -17.66
CA ALA A 116 6.60 -11.88 -18.46
C ALA A 116 7.68 -12.76 -17.81
N SER A 117 7.29 -13.97 -17.40
CA SER A 117 8.22 -14.93 -16.82
C SER A 117 9.35 -15.15 -17.82
N PRO A 118 10.62 -15.17 -17.40
CA PRO A 118 11.67 -15.64 -18.29
C PRO A 118 11.27 -17.04 -18.76
N SER A 119 11.22 -17.24 -20.08
CA SER A 119 10.90 -18.53 -20.66
C SER A 119 11.88 -19.59 -20.13
N PRO A 120 11.46 -20.86 -19.93
CA PRO A 120 12.29 -21.87 -19.28
C PRO A 120 13.56 -22.28 -20.06
N THR A 121 13.86 -21.64 -21.20
CA THR A 121 14.93 -21.99 -22.15
C THR A 121 16.34 -21.59 -21.71
N SER A 122 16.53 -21.01 -20.52
CA SER A 122 17.86 -20.71 -19.95
C SER A 122 18.08 -21.24 -18.53
N ALA A 123 17.37 -22.31 -18.15
CA ALA A 123 17.83 -23.18 -17.07
C ALA A 123 18.99 -24.05 -17.58
N GLY A 124 20.21 -23.74 -17.15
CA GLY A 124 21.37 -24.60 -17.39
C GLY A 124 21.15 -26.01 -16.81
N THR A 125 21.75 -27.02 -17.43
CA THR A 125 21.49 -28.46 -17.21
C THR A 125 21.67 -28.91 -15.76
N ALA A 126 20.63 -28.77 -14.94
CA ALA A 126 20.55 -29.38 -13.62
C ALA A 126 20.25 -30.88 -13.78
N GLN A 127 21.27 -31.72 -13.56
CA GLN A 127 21.10 -33.17 -13.58
C GLN A 127 20.09 -33.60 -12.50
N THR A 128 19.06 -34.33 -12.90
CA THR A 128 18.11 -34.97 -11.99
C THR A 128 18.79 -36.20 -11.36
N PRO A 129 18.92 -36.30 -10.02
CA PRO A 129 19.20 -37.58 -9.40
C PRO A 129 17.94 -38.45 -9.50
N ALA A 130 18.08 -39.64 -10.08
CA ALA A 130 16.97 -40.57 -10.29
C ALA A 130 16.37 -41.04 -8.96
N ALA A 131 15.04 -41.15 -8.90
CA ALA A 131 14.35 -41.75 -7.76
C ALA A 131 14.60 -43.27 -7.69
N PRO A 132 14.78 -43.86 -6.49
CA PRO A 132 14.88 -45.30 -6.34
C PRO A 132 13.54 -46.00 -6.62
N PRO A 133 13.56 -47.27 -7.07
CA PRO A 133 12.37 -47.96 -7.56
C PRO A 133 11.40 -48.40 -6.45
N SER A 134 10.11 -48.33 -6.77
CA SER A 134 9.01 -48.81 -5.92
C SER A 134 8.99 -50.34 -5.84
N THR A 135 8.92 -50.91 -4.63
CA THR A 135 8.63 -52.33 -4.42
C THR A 135 7.13 -52.55 -4.15
N THR A 136 6.54 -53.55 -4.80
CA THR A 136 5.11 -53.87 -4.80
C THR A 136 4.83 -55.19 -4.05
N SER A 137 3.61 -55.35 -3.53
CA SER A 137 3.01 -56.62 -3.01
C SER A 137 3.42 -57.00 -1.57
N ALA A 138 2.60 -57.64 -0.71
CA ALA A 138 1.16 -57.95 -0.60
C ALA A 138 0.95 -58.68 0.77
N PRO A 139 -0.16 -59.37 1.08
CA PRO A 139 -1.58 -58.95 1.21
C PRO A 139 -2.07 -58.99 2.68
N SER A 140 -3.38 -58.74 2.90
CA SER A 140 -4.07 -58.87 4.20
C SER A 140 -4.11 -60.30 4.77
N PRO A 141 -4.48 -60.46 6.05
CA PRO A 141 -5.74 -61.15 6.31
C PRO A 141 -6.65 -60.49 7.36
N SER A 142 -7.94 -60.81 7.24
CA SER A 142 -9.04 -60.45 8.15
C SER A 142 -9.12 -61.35 9.38
N THR A 143 -9.48 -60.80 10.55
CA THR A 143 -9.96 -61.60 11.69
C THR A 143 -11.18 -60.96 12.35
N THR A 144 -12.25 -61.75 12.46
CA THR A 144 -13.55 -61.42 13.06
C THR A 144 -13.61 -61.92 14.51
N THR A 145 -13.94 -61.04 15.47
CA THR A 145 -14.48 -61.41 16.81
C THR A 145 -15.26 -60.20 17.34
N SER A 146 -16.59 -60.13 17.36
CA SER A 146 -17.59 -60.91 18.13
C SER A 146 -17.62 -60.58 19.63
N THR A 147 -18.56 -59.71 20.03
CA THR A 147 -19.11 -59.65 21.40
C THR A 147 -19.71 -61.02 21.77
N PRO A 148 -19.58 -61.48 23.02
CA PRO A 148 -20.54 -61.09 24.06
C PRO A 148 -19.83 -60.72 25.40
N THR A 149 -20.52 -60.26 26.44
CA THR A 149 -21.98 -60.09 26.61
C THR A 149 -22.32 -58.64 26.86
#